data_AF-A0A374BMB1-F1
#
_entry.id   AF-A0A374BMB1-F1
#
_cell.length_a   1.000
_cell.length_b   1.000
_cell.length_c   1.000
_cell.angle_alpha   90.00
_cell.angle_beta   90.00
_cell.angle_gamma   90.00
#
_symmetry.space_group_name_H-M   'P 1'
#
loop_
_entity.id
_entity.type
_entity.pdbx_description
1 polymer ?
#
loop_
_entity_poly.entity_id
_entity_poly.type
_entity_poly.pdbx_seq_one_letter_code
_entity_poly.pdbx_strand_id
1 'polypeptide(L)'
;MGTGKQYSEEYKKEAVKLAKEIGNKAAAEELGIPKGTIGTWVSKAKAGEIDTGAGTRTPEESLSLAQQLKEANKRIKELEKKNRQLEELNEFLEEASAFFAASRQKPGKSKD
;
A
#
# COMPACT_ATOMS: atom_id res chain seq x y z
N MET A 1 -44.09 -7.30 21.19
CA MET A 1 -43.06 -6.33 20.78
C MET A 1 -41.71 -6.89 21.18
N GLY A 2 -40.86 -7.27 20.22
CA GLY A 2 -39.53 -7.82 20.53
C GLY A 2 -38.62 -6.70 21.02
N THR A 3 -38.20 -6.76 22.28
CA THR A 3 -37.17 -5.86 22.82
C THR A 3 -35.85 -6.19 22.11
N GLY A 4 -35.52 -5.40 21.09
CA GLY A 4 -34.23 -5.52 20.43
C GLY A 4 -33.13 -5.30 21.45
N LYS A 5 -32.35 -6.35 21.77
CA LYS A 5 -31.12 -6.20 22.55
C LYS A 5 -30.23 -5.21 21.80
N GLN A 6 -30.05 -4.03 22.36
CA GLN A 6 -29.09 -3.06 21.87
C GLN A 6 -27.71 -3.51 22.33
N TYR A 7 -26.86 -3.84 21.37
CA TYR A 7 -25.45 -4.14 21.62
C TYR A 7 -24.65 -2.85 21.40
N SER A 8 -23.65 -2.61 22.25
CA SER A 8 -22.74 -1.48 22.07
C SER A 8 -21.95 -1.62 20.78
N GLU A 9 -21.48 -0.50 20.26
CA GLU A 9 -20.65 -0.49 19.04
C GLU A 9 -19.31 -1.20 19.28
N GLU A 10 -18.69 -1.08 20.46
CA GLU A 10 -17.48 -1.85 20.78
C GLU A 10 -17.74 -3.36 20.73
N TYR A 11 -18.86 -3.82 21.29
CA TYR A 11 -19.20 -5.23 21.30
C TYR A 11 -19.44 -5.78 19.89
N LYS A 12 -20.10 -5.01 19.03
CA LYS A 12 -20.27 -5.38 17.61
C LYS A 12 -18.93 -5.48 16.89
N LYS A 13 -18.00 -4.56 17.17
CA LYS A 13 -16.65 -4.58 16.57
C LYS A 13 -15.88 -5.83 16.99
N GLU A 14 -15.89 -6.17 18.28
CA GLU A 14 -15.26 -7.38 18.81
C GLU A 14 -15.90 -8.65 18.22
N ALA A 15 -17.23 -8.70 18.16
CA ALA A 15 -17.95 -9.83 17.59
C ALA A 15 -17.62 -10.07 16.12
N VAL A 16 -17.49 -8.99 15.32
CA VAL A 16 -17.07 -9.09 13.92
C VAL A 16 -15.60 -9.50 13.81
N LYS A 17 -14.72 -9.01 14.69
CA LYS A 17 -13.31 -9.41 14.69
C LYS A 17 -13.17 -10.90 14.99
N LEU A 18 -13.84 -11.39 16.04
CA LEU A 18 -13.87 -12.80 16.39
C LEU A 18 -14.45 -13.64 15.23
N ALA A 19 -15.55 -13.20 14.63
CA ALA A 19 -16.14 -13.88 13.48
C ALA A 19 -15.22 -13.96 12.25
N LYS A 20 -14.30 -12.99 12.06
CA LYS A 20 -13.27 -13.06 11.01
C LYS A 20 -12.17 -14.09 11.33
N GLU A 21 -11.85 -14.30 12.60
CA GLU A 21 -10.79 -15.21 13.05
C GLU A 21 -11.25 -16.68 13.11
N ILE A 22 -12.41 -16.93 13.72
CA ILE A 22 -12.91 -18.30 13.99
C ILE A 22 -14.17 -18.67 13.18
N GLY A 23 -14.73 -17.71 12.43
CA GLY A 23 -15.93 -17.89 11.62
C GLY A 23 -17.24 -17.61 12.37
N ASN A 24 -18.27 -17.21 11.62
CA ASN A 24 -19.55 -16.73 12.17
C ASN A 24 -20.25 -17.72 13.11
N LYS A 25 -20.10 -19.04 12.89
CA LYS A 25 -20.76 -20.06 13.72
C LYS A 25 -20.09 -20.17 15.10
N ALA A 26 -18.76 -20.30 15.11
CA ALA A 26 -18.00 -20.42 16.35
C ALA A 26 -18.09 -19.15 17.18
N ALA A 27 -17.98 -17.97 16.55
CA ALA A 27 -18.14 -16.70 17.22
C ALA A 27 -19.55 -16.52 17.83
N ALA A 28 -20.58 -17.05 17.19
CA ALA A 28 -21.96 -16.98 17.69
C ALA A 28 -22.15 -17.85 18.94
N GLU A 29 -21.55 -19.04 18.94
CA GLU A 29 -21.57 -19.96 20.08
C GLU A 29 -20.78 -19.37 21.27
N GLU A 30 -19.60 -18.80 21.03
CA GLU A 30 -18.74 -18.22 22.07
C GLU A 30 -19.34 -16.97 22.71
N LEU A 31 -19.95 -16.09 21.89
CA LEU A 31 -20.56 -14.85 22.36
C LEU A 31 -22.00 -15.02 22.85
N GLY A 32 -22.58 -16.21 22.68
CA GLY A 32 -23.97 -16.49 23.08
C GLY A 32 -25.01 -15.69 22.31
N ILE A 33 -24.70 -15.23 21.10
CA ILE A 33 -25.58 -14.42 20.25
C ILE A 33 -26.06 -15.21 19.04
N PRO A 34 -27.26 -14.89 18.49
CA PRO A 34 -27.74 -15.59 17.31
C PRO A 34 -26.78 -15.46 16.13
N LYS A 35 -26.49 -16.57 15.45
CA LYS A 35 -25.65 -16.59 14.23
C LYS A 35 -26.11 -15.57 13.18
N GLY A 36 -27.42 -15.37 13.06
CA GLY A 36 -28.00 -14.38 12.15
C GLY A 36 -27.55 -12.95 12.48
N THR A 37 -27.44 -12.62 13.76
CA THR A 37 -26.99 -11.31 14.25
C THR A 37 -25.52 -11.05 13.92
N ILE A 38 -24.63 -12.02 14.17
CA ILE A 38 -23.23 -11.93 13.72
C ILE A 38 -23.14 -11.80 12.21
N GLY A 39 -23.92 -12.60 11.46
CA GLY A 39 -23.96 -12.52 10.01
C GLY A 39 -24.33 -11.12 9.51
N THR A 40 -25.34 -10.49 10.12
CA THR A 40 -25.73 -9.11 9.81
C THR A 40 -24.61 -8.12 10.12
N TRP A 41 -23.94 -8.24 11.28
CA TRP A 41 -22.84 -7.34 11.64
C TRP A 41 -21.62 -7.51 10.74
N VAL A 42 -21.27 -8.73 10.37
CA VAL A 42 -20.17 -9.00 9.42
C VAL A 42 -20.47 -8.39 8.05
N SER A 43 -21.71 -8.49 7.57
CA SER A 43 -22.14 -7.83 6.33
C SER A 43 -22.09 -6.31 6.44
N LYS A 44 -22.57 -5.73 7.55
CA LYS A 44 -22.47 -4.28 7.82
C LYS A 44 -21.03 -3.80 7.92
N ALA A 45 -20.15 -4.58 8.54
CA ALA A 45 -18.73 -4.29 8.58
C ALA A 45 -18.08 -4.34 7.19
N LYS A 46 -18.49 -5.27 6.32
CA LYS A 46 -18.04 -5.30 4.92
C LYS A 46 -18.52 -4.09 4.11
N ALA A 47 -19.70 -3.56 4.43
CA ALA A 47 -20.23 -2.35 3.84
C ALA A 47 -19.64 -1.05 4.44
N GLY A 48 -18.73 -1.16 5.41
CA GLY A 48 -18.12 0.01 6.07
C GLY A 48 -19.00 0.68 7.13
N GLU A 49 -20.17 0.12 7.46
CA GLU A 49 -21.05 0.65 8.51
C GLU A 49 -20.54 0.36 9.94
N ILE A 50 -19.69 -0.67 10.09
CA ILE A 50 -19.04 -1.00 11.37
C ILE A 50 -17.54 -0.90 11.18
N ASP A 51 -16.96 0.18 11.72
CA ASP A 51 -15.52 0.40 11.70
C ASP A 51 -14.81 -0.57 12.65
N THR A 52 -14.32 -1.66 12.10
CA THR A 52 -13.59 -2.69 12.86
C THR A 52 -12.10 -2.39 13.00
N GLY A 53 -11.60 -1.24 12.53
CA GLY A 53 -10.19 -0.83 12.59
C GLY A 53 -9.23 -1.69 11.74
N ALA A 54 -9.63 -2.91 11.39
CA ALA A 54 -8.90 -3.84 10.53
C ALA A 54 -9.41 -3.72 9.09
N GLY A 55 -8.96 -2.66 8.41
CA GLY A 55 -8.92 -2.52 6.95
C GLY A 55 -10.04 -3.25 6.20
N THR A 56 -11.29 -2.90 6.48
CA THR A 56 -12.45 -3.33 5.69
C THR A 56 -12.38 -2.64 4.34
N ARG A 57 -11.41 -3.02 3.52
CA ARG A 57 -11.34 -2.61 2.13
C ARG A 57 -12.46 -3.32 1.40
N THR A 58 -13.36 -2.52 0.86
CA THR A 58 -14.37 -3.00 -0.06
C THR A 58 -13.69 -3.61 -1.29
N PRO A 59 -14.35 -4.54 -2.02
CA PRO A 59 -13.83 -5.07 -3.27
C PRO A 59 -13.48 -3.96 -4.28
N GLU A 60 -14.24 -2.88 -4.30
CA GLU A 60 -14.01 -1.70 -5.16
C GLU A 60 -12.73 -0.95 -4.78
N GLU A 61 -12.48 -0.73 -3.49
CA GLU A 61 -11.22 -0.12 -3.01
C GLU A 61 -10.00 -1.01 -3.29
N SER A 62 -10.18 -2.33 -3.25
CA SER A 62 -9.12 -3.30 -3.55
C SER A 62 -8.72 -3.26 -5.04
N LEU A 63 -9.71 -3.13 -5.94
CA LEU A 63 -9.48 -2.94 -7.37
C LEU A 63 -8.82 -1.59 -7.67
N SER A 64 -9.30 -0.52 -7.03
CA SER A 64 -8.70 0.82 -7.13
C SER A 64 -7.24 0.83 -6.68
N LEU A 65 -6.92 0.15 -5.57
CA LEU A 65 -5.55 0.04 -5.08
C LEU A 65 -4.63 -0.74 -6.02
N ALA A 66 -5.13 -1.81 -6.63
CA ALA A 66 -4.36 -2.57 -7.62
C ALA A 66 -4.02 -1.71 -8.86
N GLN A 67 -4.94 -0.85 -9.29
CA GLN A 67 -4.69 0.13 -10.35
C GLN A 67 -3.64 1.16 -9.93
N GLN A 68 -3.76 1.72 -8.73
CA GLN A 68 -2.76 2.66 -8.19
C GLN A 68 -1.36 2.02 -8.06
N LEU A 69 -1.27 0.77 -7.62
CA LEU A 69 -0.02 0.01 -7.56
C LEU A 69 0.60 -0.18 -8.95
N LYS A 70 -0.22 -0.47 -9.96
CA LYS A 70 0.24 -0.61 -11.34
C LYS A 70 0.80 0.71 -11.90
N GLU A 71 0.13 1.82 -11.64
CA GLU A 71 0.59 3.16 -12.04
C GLU A 71 1.87 3.56 -11.31
N ALA A 72 1.95 3.31 -10.00
CA ALA A 72 3.15 3.55 -9.21
C ALA A 72 4.35 2.74 -9.73
N ASN A 73 4.16 1.44 -10.00
CA ASN A 73 5.21 0.59 -10.58
C ASN A 73 5.67 1.08 -11.96
N LYS A 74 4.74 1.55 -12.79
CA LYS A 74 5.09 2.15 -14.09
C LYS A 74 5.96 3.40 -13.89
N ARG A 75 5.59 4.25 -12.93
CA ARG A 75 6.33 5.47 -12.62
C ARG A 75 7.72 5.19 -12.07
N ILE A 76 7.86 4.21 -11.17
CA ILE A 76 9.15 3.76 -10.65
C ILE A 76 10.06 3.34 -11.79
N LYS A 77 9.57 2.48 -12.69
CA LYS A 77 10.35 2.00 -13.85
C LYS A 77 10.78 3.12 -14.79
N GLU A 78 9.94 4.13 -15.00
CA GLU A 78 10.31 5.33 -15.77
C GLU A 78 11.40 6.14 -15.08
N LEU A 79 11.31 6.32 -13.77
CA LEU A 79 12.31 7.05 -12.99
C LEU A 79 13.65 6.32 -12.94
N GLU A 80 13.66 5.00 -12.76
CA GLU A 80 14.87 4.19 -12.78
C GLU A 80 15.61 4.30 -14.12
N LYS A 81 14.87 4.26 -15.24
CA LYS A 81 15.47 4.47 -16.57
C LYS A 81 16.11 5.85 -16.72
N LYS A 82 15.42 6.90 -16.26
CA LYS A 82 15.96 8.26 -16.29
C LYS A 82 17.20 8.40 -15.42
N ASN A 83 17.19 7.77 -14.24
CA ASN A 83 18.31 7.84 -13.33
C ASN A 83 19.55 7.18 -13.95
N ARG A 84 19.39 5.99 -14.53
CA ARG A 84 20.45 5.32 -15.28
C ARG A 84 20.99 6.18 -16.43
N GLN A 85 20.12 6.82 -17.21
CA GLN A 85 20.56 7.71 -18.30
C GLN A 85 21.33 8.93 -17.79
N LEU A 86 20.95 9.48 -16.63
CA LEU A 86 21.66 10.58 -16.00
C LEU A 86 23.02 10.15 -15.45
N GLU A 87 23.11 8.95 -14.87
CA GLU A 87 24.38 8.36 -14.43
C GLU A 87 25.33 8.13 -15.61
N GLU A 88 24.85 7.53 -16.70
CA GLU A 88 25.63 7.33 -17.93
C GLU A 88 26.10 8.68 -18.53
N LEU A 89 25.25 9.72 -18.50
CA LEU A 89 25.62 11.06 -18.97
C LEU A 89 26.65 11.73 -18.06
N ASN A 90 26.52 11.60 -16.75
CA ASN A 90 27.49 12.12 -15.79
C ASN A 90 28.85 11.46 -15.97
N GLU A 91 28.91 10.14 -16.13
CA GLU A 91 30.15 9.40 -16.40
C GLU A 91 30.81 9.89 -17.70
N PHE A 92 30.03 10.02 -18.77
CA PHE A 92 30.53 10.57 -20.04
C PHE A 92 31.07 12.00 -19.89
N LEU A 93 30.39 12.86 -19.15
CA LEU A 93 30.83 14.24 -18.90
C LEU A 93 32.11 14.28 -18.07
N GLU A 94 32.23 13.41 -17.06
CA GLU A 94 33.46 13.27 -16.27
C GLU A 94 34.63 12.84 -17.16
N GLU A 95 34.46 11.80 -17.99
CA GLU A 95 35.50 11.33 -18.91
C GLU A 95 35.91 12.41 -19.93
N ALA A 96 34.93 13.10 -20.52
CA ALA A 96 35.19 14.22 -21.42
C ALA A 96 35.96 15.34 -20.69
N SER A 97 35.56 15.69 -19.46
CA SER A 97 36.22 16.72 -18.67
C SER A 97 37.67 16.35 -18.34
N ALA A 98 37.94 15.08 -18.03
CA ALA A 98 39.27 14.56 -17.77
C ALA A 98 40.14 14.60 -19.04
N PHE A 99 39.58 14.21 -20.19
CA PHE A 99 40.24 14.29 -21.49
C PHE A 99 40.63 15.73 -21.85
N PHE A 100 39.70 16.68 -21.69
CA PHE A 100 39.97 18.10 -21.94
C PHE A 100 40.96 18.70 -20.93
N ALA A 101 40.93 18.29 -19.66
CA ALA A 101 41.92 18.70 -18.67
C ALA A 101 43.33 18.20 -19.02
N ALA A 102 43.48 16.93 -19.39
CA ALA A 102 44.75 16.33 -19.79
C ALA A 102 45.32 16.94 -21.07
N SER A 103 44.48 17.25 -22.07
CA SER A 103 44.93 17.92 -23.30
C SER A 103 45.48 19.34 -23.07
N ARG A 104 45.03 20.05 -22.04
CA ARG A 104 45.58 21.35 -21.63
C ARG A 104 46.93 21.27 -20.90
N GLN A 105 47.33 20.10 -20.43
CA GLN A 105 48.61 19.88 -19.73
C GLN A 105 49.76 19.49 -20.66
N LYS A 106 49.59 19.43 -21.99
CA LYS A 106 50.73 19.27 -22.89
C LYS A 106 51.71 20.43 -22.68
N PRO A 107 52.95 20.18 -22.24
CA PRO A 107 53.89 21.25 -21.99
C PRO A 107 54.27 21.88 -23.32
N GLY A 108 53.88 23.15 -23.51
CA GLY A 108 54.57 24.04 -24.44
C GLY A 108 56.02 24.14 -23.98
N LYS A 109 56.84 23.21 -24.44
CA LYS A 109 58.29 23.23 -24.24
C LYS A 109 58.85 24.19 -25.27
N SER A 110 58.94 25.46 -24.87
CA SER A 110 59.80 26.46 -25.50
C SER A 110 60.56 27.17 -24.39
N LYS A 111 61.70 26.60 -24.03
CA LYS A 111 62.85 27.38 -23.56
C LYS A 111 63.50 27.94 -24.83
N ASP A 112 63.52 29.26 -24.95
CA ASP A 112 64.68 30.09 -25.26
C ASP A 112 64.26 31.56 -25.09
#